data_AF-A0A803MQV1-F1
#
_entry.id   AF-A0A803MQV1-F1
#
_cell.length_a   1.000
_cell.length_b   1.000
_cell.length_c   1.000
_cell.angle_alpha   90.00
_cell.angle_beta   90.00
_cell.angle_gamma   90.00
#
_symmetry.space_group_name_H-M   'P 1'
#
loop_
_entity.id
_entity.type
_entity.pdbx_description
1 polymer ?
#
loop_
_entity_poly.entity_id
_entity_poly.type
_entity_poly.pdbx_seq_one_letter_code
_entity_poly.pdbx_strand_id
1 'polypeptide(L)'
;MQATMFNDATSEFDVLVASDAIGMGLNLNISRIIFSTLQKFDGQEMRDLTVPEIKQIAGRAGRFGSKYPVGEVTCLNGEDLPLLHSSLNSPSPDLECAGLFPSYDLMLMYSRANPQNGLYQILEHFSINSKLASNYFMSNCEELLPKLTQKVAAIIDELPLGLREKYIFCISPVDVDDDISSQGLVQFAQTYAKKGIVNLREIFTPGTLKVPKTPAAMQELESIHKVLELYVWLSYRLDDSFPDREMAASQKSICSMLIEEFLEQYGWQQPQFKKKLTLSKSSLLSLYKRPQL
;
A
#
# COMPACT_ATOMS: atom_id res chain seq x y z
N MET A 1 14.69 -7.19 8.24
CA MET A 1 15.49 -8.31 8.80
C MET A 1 14.64 -9.55 9.14
N GLN A 2 13.32 -9.42 9.30
CA GLN A 2 12.38 -10.52 9.64
C GLN A 2 12.49 -11.78 8.75
N ALA A 3 12.62 -11.61 7.42
CA ALA A 3 12.82 -12.74 6.50
C ALA A 3 14.11 -13.53 6.80
N THR A 4 15.17 -12.85 7.24
CA THR A 4 16.43 -13.48 7.63
C THR A 4 16.26 -14.29 8.90
N MET A 5 15.55 -13.76 9.90
CA MET A 5 15.25 -14.49 11.14
C MET A 5 14.47 -15.77 10.87
N PHE A 6 13.41 -15.70 10.04
CA PHE A 6 12.62 -16.88 9.65
C PHE A 6 13.44 -17.92 8.87
N ASN A 7 14.41 -17.49 8.05
CA ASN A 7 15.22 -18.41 7.25
C ASN A 7 16.35 -19.09 8.05
N ASP A 8 16.75 -18.51 9.17
CA ASP A 8 17.82 -19.01 10.02
C ASP A 8 17.35 -20.19 10.87
N ALA A 9 18.01 -21.35 10.71
CA ALA A 9 17.67 -22.56 11.47
C ALA A 9 18.11 -22.48 12.94
N THR A 10 18.92 -21.50 13.32
CA THR A 10 19.30 -21.26 14.71
C THR A 10 18.38 -20.24 15.40
N SER A 11 17.45 -19.63 14.65
CA SER A 11 16.44 -18.74 15.19
C SER A 11 15.34 -19.52 15.90
N GLU A 12 14.71 -18.90 16.90
CA GLU A 12 13.55 -19.45 17.61
C GLU A 12 12.23 -19.23 16.85
N PHE A 13 12.26 -18.58 15.68
CA PHE A 13 11.07 -18.19 14.90
C PHE A 13 10.79 -19.13 13.74
N ASP A 14 9.95 -20.15 13.98
CA ASP A 14 9.57 -21.15 12.96
C ASP A 14 8.32 -20.77 12.13
N VAL A 15 7.57 -19.75 12.55
CA VAL A 15 6.29 -19.36 11.94
C VAL A 15 6.35 -17.92 11.45
N LEU A 16 6.01 -17.71 10.18
CA LEU A 16 5.88 -16.40 9.57
C LEU A 16 4.41 -16.12 9.26
N VAL A 17 3.88 -15.03 9.82
CA VAL A 17 2.56 -14.48 9.44
C VAL A 17 2.80 -13.32 8.49
N ALA A 18 2.24 -13.39 7.29
CA ALA A 18 2.44 -12.37 6.27
C ALA A 18 1.22 -12.23 5.34
N SER A 19 1.14 -11.08 4.66
CA SER A 19 0.16 -10.82 3.61
C SER A 19 0.60 -11.41 2.26
N ASP A 20 -0.19 -11.19 1.21
CA ASP A 20 0.11 -11.53 -0.18
C ASP A 20 1.43 -10.92 -0.71
N ALA A 21 1.97 -9.91 -0.01
CA ALA A 21 3.30 -9.33 -0.29
C ALA A 21 4.43 -10.36 -0.37
N ILE A 22 4.33 -11.52 0.29
CA ILE A 22 5.35 -12.59 0.18
C ILE A 22 5.37 -13.26 -1.19
N GLY A 23 4.35 -13.06 -2.02
CA GLY A 23 4.27 -13.59 -3.38
C GLY A 23 5.44 -13.13 -4.26
N MET A 24 6.07 -11.99 -3.94
CA MET A 24 7.16 -11.39 -4.71
C MET A 24 8.28 -10.84 -3.81
N GLY A 25 9.47 -10.66 -4.38
CA GLY A 25 10.51 -9.77 -3.82
C GLY A 25 11.36 -10.30 -2.65
N LEU A 26 10.93 -11.35 -1.92
CA LEU A 26 11.74 -11.96 -0.85
C LEU A 26 12.22 -13.36 -1.24
N ASN A 27 13.31 -13.83 -0.64
CA ASN A 27 13.70 -15.25 -0.69
C ASN A 27 13.40 -15.89 0.68
N LEU A 28 12.42 -16.79 0.73
CA LEU A 28 11.93 -17.40 1.96
C LEU A 28 11.97 -18.93 1.85
N ASN A 29 12.48 -19.60 2.86
CA ASN A 29 12.54 -21.06 2.98
C ASN A 29 11.24 -21.60 3.58
N ILE A 30 10.16 -21.62 2.80
CA ILE A 30 8.83 -22.00 3.29
C ILE A 30 8.57 -23.49 3.01
N SER A 31 8.27 -24.26 4.05
CA SER A 31 7.82 -25.65 3.92
C SER A 31 6.34 -25.74 3.56
N ARG A 32 5.50 -24.94 4.24
CA ARG A 32 4.05 -24.99 4.11
C ARG A 32 3.45 -23.59 4.09
N ILE A 33 2.56 -23.34 3.13
CA ILE A 33 1.70 -22.16 3.09
C ILE A 33 0.33 -22.53 3.68
N ILE A 34 -0.16 -21.69 4.59
CA ILE A 34 -1.49 -21.84 5.18
C ILE A 34 -2.27 -20.56 4.88
N PHE A 35 -3.27 -20.64 4.00
CA PHE A 35 -4.17 -19.52 3.72
C PHE A 35 -5.12 -19.32 4.91
N SER A 36 -5.10 -18.13 5.50
CA SER A 36 -6.07 -17.75 6.55
C SER A 36 -7.45 -17.49 5.96
N THR A 37 -7.51 -16.92 4.76
CA THR A 37 -8.70 -16.68 3.94
C THR A 37 -8.30 -16.68 2.46
N LEU A 38 -9.24 -16.99 1.56
CA LEU A 38 -9.09 -16.85 0.11
C LEU A 38 -9.74 -15.57 -0.43
N GLN A 39 -10.02 -14.61 0.45
CA GLN A 39 -10.60 -13.32 0.09
C GLN A 39 -9.67 -12.18 0.47
N LYS A 40 -9.63 -11.12 -0.35
CA LYS A 40 -8.89 -9.89 -0.08
C LYS A 40 -9.75 -8.66 -0.35
N PHE A 41 -9.42 -7.58 0.33
CA PHE A 41 -9.91 -6.25 -0.02
C PHE A 41 -9.04 -5.70 -1.15
N ASP A 42 -9.63 -5.30 -2.26
CA ASP A 42 -8.89 -4.71 -3.39
C ASP A 42 -8.81 -3.18 -3.34
N GLY A 43 -9.42 -2.55 -2.33
CA GLY A 43 -9.56 -1.10 -2.23
C GLY A 43 -11.00 -0.63 -2.34
N GLN A 44 -11.88 -1.46 -2.92
CA GLN A 44 -13.30 -1.15 -3.10
C GLN A 44 -14.19 -2.17 -2.40
N GLU A 45 -13.92 -3.46 -2.60
CA GLU A 45 -14.73 -4.53 -2.02
C GLU A 45 -13.90 -5.75 -1.61
N MET A 46 -14.54 -6.63 -0.84
CA MET A 46 -13.98 -7.93 -0.52
C MET A 46 -14.27 -8.87 -1.69
N ARG A 47 -13.22 -9.36 -2.36
CA ARG A 47 -13.30 -10.30 -3.46
C ARG A 47 -12.45 -11.54 -3.22
N ASP A 48 -12.76 -12.61 -3.95
CA ASP A 48 -11.93 -13.81 -3.95
C ASP A 48 -10.56 -13.55 -4.60
N LEU A 49 -9.54 -14.29 -4.16
CA LEU A 49 -8.22 -14.31 -4.78
C LEU A 49 -8.32 -14.92 -6.19
N THR A 50 -7.65 -14.28 -7.14
CA THR A 50 -7.56 -14.79 -8.51
C THR A 50 -6.65 -16.03 -8.57
N VAL A 51 -6.85 -16.87 -9.60
CA VAL A 51 -6.00 -18.06 -9.83
C VAL A 51 -4.50 -17.71 -9.87
N PRO A 52 -4.05 -16.65 -10.56
CA PRO A 52 -2.64 -16.23 -10.51
C PRO A 52 -2.16 -15.83 -9.11
N GLU A 53 -2.96 -15.07 -8.33
CA GLU A 53 -2.61 -14.68 -6.96
C GLU A 53 -2.41 -15.92 -6.07
N ILE A 54 -3.35 -16.87 -6.10
CA ILE A 54 -3.27 -18.12 -5.33
C ILE A 54 -2.03 -18.90 -5.71
N LYS A 55 -1.78 -19.12 -7.01
CA LYS A 55 -0.60 -19.84 -7.50
C LYS A 55 0.70 -19.15 -7.12
N GLN A 56 0.74 -17.83 -7.20
CA GLN A 56 1.92 -17.05 -6.86
C GLN A 56 2.29 -17.19 -5.38
N ILE A 57 1.29 -17.14 -4.48
CA ILE A 57 1.50 -17.32 -3.04
C ILE A 57 1.81 -18.79 -2.72
N ALA A 58 1.04 -19.73 -3.24
CA ALA A 58 1.23 -21.17 -3.04
C ALA A 58 2.61 -21.65 -3.51
N GLY A 59 3.08 -21.17 -4.66
CA GLY A 59 4.40 -21.48 -5.23
C GLY A 59 5.58 -20.94 -4.43
N ARG A 60 5.34 -20.22 -3.32
CA ARG A 60 6.38 -19.84 -2.37
C ARG A 60 6.83 -21.01 -1.49
N ALA A 61 5.98 -22.03 -1.30
CA ALA A 61 6.36 -23.27 -0.63
C ALA A 61 7.24 -24.13 -1.54
N GLY A 62 8.29 -24.74 -0.98
CA GLY A 62 9.09 -25.73 -1.70
C GLY A 62 9.91 -25.18 -2.88
N ARG A 63 10.39 -23.93 -2.79
CA ARG A 63 11.20 -23.32 -3.85
C ARG A 63 12.49 -24.11 -4.09
N PHE A 64 12.91 -24.17 -5.36
CA PHE A 64 14.19 -24.77 -5.74
C PHE A 64 15.36 -24.09 -5.00
N GLY A 65 16.22 -24.88 -4.38
CA GLY A 65 17.32 -24.40 -3.54
C GLY A 65 16.93 -24.08 -2.09
N SER A 66 15.66 -24.26 -1.71
CA SER A 66 15.26 -24.23 -0.29
C SER A 66 15.56 -25.55 0.41
N LYS A 67 15.53 -25.54 1.75
CA LYS A 67 15.66 -26.75 2.58
C LYS A 67 14.53 -27.76 2.36
N TYR A 68 13.42 -27.32 1.77
CA TYR A 68 12.21 -28.12 1.58
C TYR A 68 12.05 -28.43 0.08
N PRO A 69 12.41 -29.64 -0.38
CA PRO A 69 12.29 -30.00 -1.80
C PRO A 69 10.84 -30.17 -2.26
N VAL A 70 9.90 -30.36 -1.31
CA VAL A 70 8.47 -30.47 -1.56
C VAL A 70 7.76 -29.41 -0.73
N GLY A 71 6.92 -28.59 -1.39
CA GLY A 71 6.11 -27.56 -0.74
C GLY A 71 4.69 -28.05 -0.49
N GLU A 72 4.14 -27.71 0.66
CA GLU A 72 2.76 -28.03 1.04
C GLU A 72 1.91 -26.76 1.10
N VAL A 73 0.61 -26.89 0.80
CA VAL A 73 -0.32 -25.77 0.80
C VAL A 73 -1.66 -26.23 1.35
N THR A 74 -2.23 -25.47 2.28
CA THR A 74 -3.55 -25.75 2.88
C THR A 74 -4.27 -24.45 3.24
N CYS A 75 -5.53 -24.55 3.62
CA CYS A 75 -6.30 -23.46 4.23
C CYS A 75 -6.45 -23.69 5.74
N LEU A 76 -6.71 -22.61 6.49
CA LEU A 76 -7.08 -22.67 7.90
C LEU A 76 -8.50 -23.25 8.07
N ASN A 77 -9.43 -22.83 7.20
CA ASN A 77 -10.78 -23.35 7.15
C ASN A 77 -10.90 -24.47 6.11
N GLY A 78 -11.48 -25.61 6.49
CA GLY A 78 -11.64 -26.75 5.58
C GLY A 78 -12.60 -26.49 4.41
N GLU A 79 -13.53 -25.54 4.56
CA GLU A 79 -14.50 -25.15 3.52
C GLU A 79 -13.83 -24.49 2.31
N ASP A 80 -12.66 -23.89 2.48
CA ASP A 80 -11.90 -23.21 1.42
C ASP A 80 -11.02 -24.18 0.60
N LEU A 81 -10.79 -25.40 1.10
CA LEU A 81 -9.91 -26.39 0.45
C LEU A 81 -10.36 -26.75 -0.97
N PRO A 82 -11.66 -26.99 -1.27
CA PRO A 82 -12.10 -27.28 -2.64
C PRO A 82 -11.77 -26.15 -3.62
N LEU A 83 -11.94 -24.90 -3.21
CA LEU A 83 -11.63 -23.72 -4.03
C LEU A 83 -10.12 -23.56 -4.25
N LEU A 84 -9.30 -23.81 -3.22
CA LEU A 84 -7.84 -23.83 -3.35
C LEU A 84 -7.40 -24.91 -4.37
N HIS A 85 -7.92 -26.13 -4.24
CA HIS A 85 -7.57 -27.23 -5.15
C HIS A 85 -7.99 -26.95 -6.59
N SER A 86 -9.20 -26.43 -6.83
CA SER A 86 -9.65 -26.09 -8.17
C SER A 86 -8.79 -24.98 -8.79
N SER A 87 -8.43 -23.97 -8.00
CA SER A 87 -7.62 -22.83 -8.45
C SER A 87 -6.18 -23.26 -8.83
N LEU A 88 -5.55 -24.12 -8.03
CA LEU A 88 -4.18 -24.60 -8.31
C LEU A 88 -4.11 -25.47 -9.57
N ASN A 89 -5.17 -26.25 -9.85
CA ASN A 89 -5.26 -27.12 -11.02
C ASN A 89 -5.72 -26.41 -12.30
N SER A 90 -6.37 -25.25 -12.18
CA SER A 90 -6.86 -24.48 -13.32
C SER A 90 -5.69 -23.82 -14.08
N PRO A 91 -5.73 -23.69 -15.42
CA PRO A 91 -4.73 -22.89 -16.14
C PRO A 91 -4.79 -21.43 -15.71
N SER A 92 -3.65 -20.73 -15.79
CA SER A 92 -3.65 -19.29 -15.59
C SER A 92 -4.25 -18.62 -16.84
N PRO A 93 -5.13 -17.62 -16.70
CA PRO A 93 -5.70 -16.93 -17.86
C PRO A 93 -4.61 -16.17 -18.63
N ASP A 94 -4.76 -16.13 -19.95
CA ASP A 94 -3.89 -15.31 -20.81
C ASP A 94 -4.22 -13.82 -20.64
N LEU A 95 -3.20 -12.98 -20.76
CA LEU A 95 -3.37 -11.53 -20.70
C LEU A 95 -3.77 -11.01 -22.10
N GLU A 96 -4.96 -10.44 -22.21
CA GLU A 96 -5.51 -9.97 -23.49
C GLU A 96 -5.17 -8.50 -23.79
N CYS A 97 -4.95 -7.70 -22.75
CA CYS A 97 -4.77 -6.25 -22.86
C CYS A 97 -3.57 -5.74 -22.07
N ALA A 98 -2.98 -4.63 -22.54
CA ALA A 98 -1.92 -3.91 -21.84
C ALA A 98 -2.37 -2.50 -21.41
N GLY A 99 -1.96 -2.10 -20.21
CA GLY A 99 -2.24 -0.77 -19.68
C GLY A 99 -1.36 0.31 -20.33
N LEU A 100 -1.96 1.44 -20.71
CA LEU A 100 -1.27 2.64 -21.18
C LEU A 100 -1.40 3.77 -20.16
N PHE A 101 -0.39 4.64 -20.06
CA PHE A 101 -0.41 5.80 -19.17
C PHE A 101 -0.14 7.09 -19.96
N PRO A 102 -0.83 8.22 -19.67
CA PRO A 102 -0.62 9.47 -20.40
C PRO A 102 0.78 10.05 -20.10
N SER A 103 1.64 10.14 -21.13
CA SER A 103 2.95 10.76 -20.99
C SER A 103 2.86 12.29 -20.87
N TYR A 104 3.89 12.91 -20.29
CA TYR A 104 3.97 14.37 -20.19
C TYR A 104 3.84 15.06 -21.56
N ASP A 105 4.46 14.51 -22.61
CA ASP A 105 4.44 15.13 -23.94
C ASP A 105 3.02 15.20 -24.52
N LEU A 106 2.19 14.17 -24.27
CA LEU A 106 0.79 14.18 -24.64
C LEU A 106 0.01 15.24 -23.84
N MET A 107 0.30 15.38 -22.53
CA MET A 107 -0.33 16.42 -21.70
C MET A 107 0.07 17.83 -22.17
N LEU A 108 1.34 18.03 -22.55
CA LEU A 108 1.84 19.30 -23.08
C LEU A 108 1.18 19.65 -24.42
N MET A 109 1.04 18.67 -25.33
CA MET A 109 0.33 18.86 -26.58
C MET A 109 -1.14 19.22 -26.36
N TYR A 110 -1.82 18.52 -25.44
CA TYR A 110 -3.22 18.78 -25.12
C TYR A 110 -3.42 20.17 -24.49
N SER A 111 -2.54 20.57 -23.56
CA SER A 111 -2.55 21.89 -22.92
C SER A 111 -2.43 23.02 -23.95
N ARG A 112 -1.57 22.87 -24.96
CA ARG A 112 -1.43 23.86 -26.04
C ARG A 112 -2.70 24.02 -26.88
N ALA A 113 -3.45 22.94 -27.07
CA ALA A 113 -4.73 22.97 -27.77
C ALA A 113 -5.87 23.52 -26.90
N ASN A 114 -5.75 23.45 -25.57
CA ASN A 114 -6.77 23.88 -24.61
C ASN A 114 -6.16 24.76 -23.50
N PRO A 115 -5.75 26.02 -23.80
CA PRO A 115 -4.98 26.84 -22.86
C PRO A 115 -5.74 27.23 -21.59
N GLN A 116 -7.07 27.13 -21.60
CA GLN A 116 -7.92 27.44 -20.43
C GLN A 116 -8.00 26.29 -19.44
N ASN A 117 -7.55 25.10 -19.82
CA ASN A 117 -7.70 23.91 -18.99
C ASN A 117 -6.48 23.71 -18.11
N GLY A 118 -6.73 23.54 -16.81
CA GLY A 118 -5.72 23.11 -15.84
C GLY A 118 -5.33 21.64 -16.01
N LEU A 119 -4.29 21.19 -15.31
CA LEU A 119 -3.76 19.83 -15.48
C LEU A 119 -4.83 18.77 -15.16
N TYR A 120 -5.67 19.02 -14.15
CA TYR A 120 -6.77 18.13 -13.78
C TYR A 120 -7.72 17.89 -14.97
N GLN A 121 -8.22 18.97 -15.55
CA GLN A 121 -9.16 18.93 -16.67
C GLN A 121 -8.53 18.30 -17.91
N ILE A 122 -7.24 18.54 -18.15
CA ILE A 122 -6.50 17.90 -19.24
C ILE A 122 -6.47 16.38 -19.06
N LEU A 123 -6.14 15.88 -17.87
CA LEU A 123 -6.08 14.45 -17.58
C LEU A 123 -7.48 13.80 -17.65
N GLU A 124 -8.49 14.45 -17.08
CA GLU A 124 -9.88 13.99 -17.13
C GLU A 124 -10.37 13.87 -18.58
N HIS A 125 -10.20 14.93 -19.37
CA HIS A 125 -10.60 14.92 -20.77
C HIS A 125 -9.78 13.92 -21.60
N PHE A 126 -8.48 13.77 -21.32
CA PHE A 126 -7.66 12.79 -22.02
C PHE A 126 -8.15 11.38 -21.74
N SER A 127 -8.46 11.05 -20.48
CA SER A 127 -8.99 9.74 -20.09
C SER A 127 -10.30 9.44 -20.83
N ILE A 128 -11.25 10.38 -20.82
CA ILE A 128 -12.58 10.21 -21.45
C ILE A 128 -12.50 10.13 -22.98
N ASN A 129 -11.66 10.96 -23.61
CA ASN A 129 -11.64 11.11 -25.07
C ASN A 129 -10.60 10.21 -25.77
N SER A 130 -9.72 9.55 -25.01
CA SER A 130 -8.71 8.66 -25.59
C SER A 130 -9.36 7.49 -26.33
N LYS A 131 -8.92 7.25 -27.56
CA LYS A 131 -9.33 6.08 -28.35
C LYS A 131 -8.18 5.09 -28.35
N LEU A 132 -8.40 3.94 -27.75
CA LEU A 132 -7.41 2.87 -27.66
C LEU A 132 -7.80 1.72 -28.59
N ALA A 133 -6.80 0.99 -29.09
CA ALA A 133 -7.06 -0.28 -29.76
C ALA A 133 -7.56 -1.32 -28.74
N SER A 134 -8.27 -2.35 -29.20
CA SER A 134 -8.98 -3.30 -28.34
C SER A 134 -8.09 -4.07 -27.36
N ASN A 135 -6.79 -4.18 -27.65
CA ASN A 135 -5.79 -4.84 -26.81
C ASN A 135 -5.08 -3.88 -25.84
N TYR A 136 -5.60 -2.67 -25.66
CA TYR A 136 -5.09 -1.71 -24.70
C TYR A 136 -6.22 -1.11 -23.87
N PHE A 137 -5.90 -0.79 -22.63
CA PHE A 137 -6.78 -0.01 -21.75
C PHE A 137 -5.99 1.15 -21.15
N MET A 138 -6.69 2.22 -20.77
CA MET A 138 -6.06 3.31 -20.04
C MET A 138 -5.81 2.81 -18.61
N SER A 139 -4.55 2.59 -18.26
CA SER A 139 -4.19 2.00 -16.98
C SER A 139 -4.58 2.94 -15.84
N ASN A 140 -5.40 2.42 -14.92
CA ASN A 140 -5.86 3.04 -13.68
C ASN A 140 -5.91 4.57 -13.73
N CYS A 141 -6.84 5.08 -14.54
CA CYS A 141 -7.45 6.35 -14.20
C CYS A 141 -8.54 6.16 -13.13
N GLU A 142 -9.22 5.01 -13.02
CA GLU A 142 -10.37 4.86 -12.10
C GLU A 142 -10.04 4.72 -10.60
N GLU A 143 -8.88 4.16 -10.21
CA GLU A 143 -8.42 4.13 -8.80
C GLU A 143 -7.45 5.26 -8.44
N LEU A 144 -6.69 5.77 -9.42
CA LEU A 144 -5.66 6.78 -9.23
C LEU A 144 -6.18 8.19 -9.50
N LEU A 145 -7.13 8.42 -10.43
CA LEU A 145 -7.73 9.77 -10.57
C LEU A 145 -8.43 10.17 -9.29
N PRO A 146 -9.43 9.47 -8.71
CA PRO A 146 -10.13 9.99 -7.52
C PRO A 146 -9.18 10.31 -6.36
N LYS A 147 -8.12 9.50 -6.21
CA LYS A 147 -7.01 9.71 -5.27
C LYS A 147 -6.20 10.97 -5.59
N LEU A 148 -5.86 11.18 -6.86
CA LEU A 148 -5.14 12.35 -7.34
C LEU A 148 -6.01 13.60 -7.48
N THR A 149 -7.32 13.49 -7.67
CA THR A 149 -8.16 14.57 -8.21
C THR A 149 -9.01 15.28 -7.17
N GLN A 150 -9.27 14.69 -6.00
CA GLN A 150 -10.10 15.36 -5.00
C GLN A 150 -9.31 16.12 -3.92
N LYS A 151 -8.17 15.61 -3.45
CA LYS A 151 -7.36 16.31 -2.43
C LYS A 151 -6.14 17.05 -3.00
N VAL A 152 -5.40 16.45 -3.93
CA VAL A 152 -4.05 16.94 -4.24
C VAL A 152 -3.96 17.70 -5.57
N ALA A 153 -4.49 17.18 -6.69
CA ALA A 153 -4.45 17.89 -7.98
C ALA A 153 -5.25 19.18 -7.95
N ALA A 154 -6.42 19.23 -7.28
CA ALA A 154 -7.16 20.47 -7.11
C ALA A 154 -6.30 21.55 -6.41
N ILE A 155 -5.61 21.16 -5.33
CA ILE A 155 -4.70 22.07 -4.60
C ILE A 155 -3.49 22.43 -5.46
N ILE A 156 -2.85 21.46 -6.13
CA ILE A 156 -1.66 21.68 -6.98
C ILE A 156 -2.00 22.53 -8.20
N ASP A 157 -3.19 22.39 -8.78
CA ASP A 157 -3.59 23.12 -9.97
C ASP A 157 -3.86 24.60 -9.66
N GLU A 158 -4.26 24.93 -8.42
CA GLU A 158 -4.33 26.29 -7.90
C GLU A 158 -2.95 26.90 -7.61
N LEU A 159 -1.89 26.09 -7.45
CA LEU A 159 -0.55 26.61 -7.23
C LEU A 159 0.03 27.23 -8.51
N PRO A 160 0.84 28.31 -8.39
CA PRO A 160 1.50 28.98 -9.52
C PRO A 160 2.70 28.17 -10.04
N LEU A 161 2.44 26.93 -10.47
CA LEU A 161 3.41 25.97 -10.97
C LEU A 161 3.26 25.80 -12.49
N GLY A 162 4.37 25.53 -13.17
CA GLY A 162 4.35 25.13 -14.57
C GLY A 162 3.74 23.73 -14.74
N LEU A 163 3.31 23.43 -15.96
CA LEU A 163 2.65 22.15 -16.29
C LEU A 163 3.52 20.94 -15.96
N ARG A 164 4.85 21.06 -16.14
CA ARG A 164 5.80 19.97 -15.87
C ARG A 164 5.87 19.66 -14.39
N GLU A 165 5.97 20.68 -13.55
CA GLU A 165 6.05 20.54 -12.10
C GLU A 165 4.74 19.96 -11.58
N LYS A 166 3.59 20.50 -12.02
CA LYS A 166 2.27 19.96 -11.69
C LYS A 166 2.16 18.48 -12.05
N TYR A 167 2.62 18.09 -13.25
CA TYR A 167 2.59 16.69 -13.69
C TYR A 167 3.45 15.80 -12.80
N ILE A 168 4.68 16.22 -12.43
CA ILE A 168 5.58 15.46 -11.55
C ILE A 168 4.96 15.24 -10.17
N PHE A 169 4.38 16.27 -9.55
CA PHE A 169 3.72 16.12 -8.25
C PHE A 169 2.49 15.21 -8.34
N CYS A 170 1.71 15.30 -9.43
CA CYS A 170 0.55 14.43 -9.64
C CYS A 170 0.91 12.95 -9.87
N ILE A 171 2.06 12.63 -10.46
CA ILE A 171 2.47 11.22 -10.63
C ILE A 171 3.30 10.68 -9.46
N SER A 172 3.49 11.49 -8.41
CA SER A 172 4.30 11.09 -7.27
C SER A 172 3.61 9.97 -6.47
N PRO A 173 4.37 8.96 -5.98
CA PRO A 173 3.78 7.82 -5.28
C PRO A 173 3.42 8.21 -3.85
N VAL A 174 2.16 8.62 -3.64
CA VAL A 174 1.63 9.00 -2.34
C VAL A 174 0.37 8.21 -2.02
N ASP A 175 0.33 7.69 -0.80
CA ASP A 175 -0.87 7.10 -0.23
C ASP A 175 -1.80 8.22 0.24
N VAL A 176 -2.89 8.46 -0.48
CA VAL A 176 -3.80 9.59 -0.21
C VAL A 176 -4.79 9.32 0.92
N ASP A 177 -4.92 8.05 1.31
CA ASP A 177 -5.74 7.63 2.44
C ASP A 177 -4.99 7.91 3.76
N ASP A 178 -3.66 8.09 3.70
CA ASP A 178 -2.83 8.55 4.79
C ASP A 178 -2.75 10.09 4.80
N ASP A 179 -3.35 10.71 5.83
CA ASP A 179 -3.44 12.16 5.95
C ASP A 179 -2.06 12.83 6.09
N ILE A 180 -1.12 12.19 6.79
CA ILE A 180 0.25 12.72 6.98
C ILE A 180 1.00 12.76 5.63
N SER A 181 0.97 11.66 4.86
CA SER A 181 1.60 11.59 3.54
C SER A 181 0.98 12.58 2.56
N SER A 182 -0.35 12.71 2.56
CA SER A 182 -1.09 13.67 1.74
C SER A 182 -0.70 15.11 2.08
N GLN A 183 -0.65 15.46 3.37
CA GLN A 183 -0.23 16.79 3.82
C GLN A 183 1.23 17.07 3.48
N GLY A 184 2.11 16.08 3.62
CA GLY A 184 3.52 16.20 3.24
C GLY A 184 3.69 16.57 1.76
N LEU A 185 2.95 15.91 0.86
CA LEU A 185 2.94 16.23 -0.57
C LEU A 185 2.48 17.67 -0.83
N VAL A 186 1.36 18.08 -0.24
CA VAL A 186 0.81 19.44 -0.39
C VAL A 186 1.81 20.49 0.13
N GLN A 187 2.43 20.24 1.29
CA GLN A 187 3.42 21.15 1.87
C GLN A 187 4.67 21.28 0.99
N PHE A 188 5.17 20.18 0.40
CA PHE A 188 6.27 20.22 -0.55
C PHE A 188 5.89 21.05 -1.79
N ALA A 189 4.71 20.81 -2.38
CA ALA A 189 4.24 21.56 -3.53
C ALA A 189 4.07 23.06 -3.24
N GLN A 190 3.48 23.43 -2.10
CA GLN A 190 3.32 24.82 -1.67
C GLN A 190 4.65 25.52 -1.42
N THR A 191 5.59 24.84 -0.74
CA THR A 191 6.92 25.38 -0.46
C THR A 191 7.71 25.60 -1.75
N TYR A 192 7.66 24.62 -2.66
CA TYR A 192 8.25 24.70 -3.98
C TYR A 192 7.65 25.86 -4.78
N ALA A 193 6.32 26.00 -4.82
CA ALA A 193 5.66 27.10 -5.53
C ALA A 193 6.06 28.49 -5.01
N LYS A 194 6.30 28.61 -3.70
CA LYS A 194 6.64 29.88 -3.06
C LYS A 194 8.13 30.24 -3.16
N LYS A 195 9.02 29.26 -2.98
CA LYS A 195 10.48 29.48 -2.83
C LYS A 195 11.31 28.92 -3.97
N GLY A 196 10.77 27.99 -4.76
CA GLY A 196 11.51 27.20 -5.74
C GLY A 196 12.41 26.11 -5.12
N ILE A 197 12.57 26.09 -3.79
CA ILE A 197 13.43 25.16 -3.05
C ILE A 197 12.68 24.66 -1.82
N VAL A 198 12.77 23.36 -1.56
CA VAL A 198 12.16 22.65 -0.43
C VAL A 198 13.28 22.09 0.45
N ASN A 199 13.69 22.85 1.46
CA ASN A 199 14.65 22.38 2.46
C ASN A 199 13.94 21.46 3.46
N LEU A 200 14.39 20.21 3.57
CA LEU A 200 13.78 19.24 4.48
C LEU A 200 13.89 19.71 5.94
N ARG A 201 14.95 20.44 6.31
CA ARG A 201 15.15 20.98 7.67
C ARG A 201 14.07 21.96 8.14
N GLU A 202 13.40 22.64 7.20
CA GLU A 202 12.33 23.59 7.53
C GLU A 202 11.01 22.88 7.82
N ILE A 203 10.89 21.62 7.39
CA ILE A 203 9.66 20.82 7.45
C ILE A 203 9.80 19.71 8.50
N PHE A 204 11.01 19.19 8.64
CA PHE A 204 11.34 18.06 9.49
C PHE A 204 12.58 18.41 10.33
N THR A 205 12.48 18.24 11.64
CA THR A 205 13.60 18.46 12.56
C THR A 205 14.29 17.12 12.85
N PRO A 206 15.55 16.91 12.38
CA PRO A 206 16.29 15.68 12.65
C PRO A 206 16.47 15.43 14.16
N GLY A 207 16.49 14.16 14.56
CA GLY A 207 16.71 13.76 15.96
C GLY A 207 15.48 13.84 16.88
N THR A 208 14.31 14.17 16.33
CA THR A 208 13.03 14.14 17.06
C THR A 208 12.40 12.74 17.11
N LEU A 209 12.78 11.87 16.18
CA LEU A 209 12.25 10.51 16.07
C LEU A 209 12.72 9.64 17.23
N LYS A 210 11.79 8.86 17.76
CA LYS A 210 12.01 7.93 18.87
C LYS A 210 11.30 6.62 18.54
N VAL A 211 11.72 5.55 19.21
CA VAL A 211 11.04 4.26 19.13
C VAL A 211 9.58 4.48 19.55
N PRO A 212 8.61 4.12 18.70
CA PRO A 212 7.21 4.28 19.05
C PRO A 212 6.88 3.38 20.25
N LYS A 213 5.87 3.75 21.03
CA LYS A 213 5.43 2.98 22.21
C LYS A 213 4.02 2.43 22.08
N THR A 214 3.31 2.85 21.05
CA THR A 214 1.91 2.49 20.78
C THR A 214 1.75 2.19 19.30
N PRO A 215 0.76 1.36 18.91
CA PRO A 215 0.46 1.11 17.50
C PRO A 215 0.17 2.40 16.72
N ALA A 216 -0.52 3.38 17.32
CA ALA A 216 -0.79 4.67 16.70
C ALA A 216 0.50 5.45 16.40
N ALA A 217 1.43 5.52 17.37
CA ALA A 217 2.72 6.17 17.15
C ALA A 217 3.60 5.43 16.12
N MET A 218 3.42 4.12 15.98
CA MET A 218 4.09 3.34 14.92
C MET A 218 3.52 3.67 13.55
N GLN A 219 2.19 3.77 13.41
CA GLN A 219 1.55 4.24 12.17
C GLN A 219 2.03 5.64 11.79
N GLU A 220 2.10 6.58 12.75
CA GLU A 220 2.65 7.92 12.50
C GLU A 220 4.10 7.86 11.96
N LEU A 221 4.94 6.99 12.53
CA LEU A 221 6.32 6.80 12.09
C LEU A 221 6.40 6.18 10.68
N GLU A 222 5.51 5.26 10.34
CA GLU A 222 5.37 4.72 8.99
C GLU A 222 4.98 5.81 7.99
N SER A 223 4.03 6.69 8.36
CA SER A 223 3.62 7.82 7.53
C SER A 223 4.77 8.81 7.33
N ILE A 224 5.55 9.11 8.37
CA ILE A 224 6.78 9.94 8.25
C ILE A 224 7.78 9.26 7.29
N HIS A 225 7.97 7.94 7.39
CA HIS A 225 8.82 7.20 6.47
C HIS A 225 8.35 7.35 5.01
N LYS A 226 7.04 7.25 4.74
CA LYS A 226 6.45 7.50 3.41
C LYS A 226 6.72 8.92 2.91
N VAL A 227 6.60 9.95 3.76
CA VAL A 227 6.92 11.35 3.41
C VAL A 227 8.40 11.53 3.06
N LEU A 228 9.31 10.88 3.79
CA LEU A 228 10.75 10.94 3.49
C LEU A 228 11.08 10.23 2.17
N GLU A 229 10.42 9.11 1.89
CA GLU A 229 10.52 8.42 0.61
C GLU A 229 10.01 9.27 -0.55
N LEU A 230 8.89 9.98 -0.37
CA LEU A 230 8.38 10.96 -1.32
C LEU A 230 9.40 12.08 -1.58
N TYR A 231 10.05 12.62 -0.53
CA TYR A 231 11.09 13.64 -0.70
C TYR A 231 12.25 13.12 -1.54
N VAL A 232 12.74 11.91 -1.24
CA VAL A 232 13.80 11.27 -2.03
C VAL A 232 13.35 11.08 -3.48
N TRP A 233 12.12 10.62 -3.71
CA TRP A 233 11.57 10.45 -5.06
C TRP A 233 11.55 11.78 -5.82
N LEU A 234 11.03 12.85 -5.22
CA LEU A 234 10.98 14.19 -5.83
C LEU A 234 12.37 14.73 -6.12
N SER A 235 13.33 14.50 -5.21
CA SER A 235 14.71 14.95 -5.40
C SER A 235 15.37 14.39 -6.66
N TYR A 236 15.02 13.17 -7.11
CA TYR A 236 15.56 12.63 -8.36
C TYR A 236 14.97 13.29 -9.62
N ARG A 237 13.84 14.00 -9.51
CA ARG A 237 13.17 14.66 -10.64
C ARG A 237 13.36 16.18 -10.64
N LEU A 238 13.51 16.77 -9.46
CA LEU A 238 13.64 18.21 -9.20
C LEU A 238 14.91 18.48 -8.37
N ASP A 239 16.07 18.08 -8.90
CA ASP A 239 17.36 18.01 -8.20
C ASP A 239 17.74 19.33 -7.51
N ASP A 240 17.71 20.44 -8.25
CA ASP A 240 18.08 21.77 -7.74
C ASP A 240 17.14 22.30 -6.65
N SER A 241 15.92 21.77 -6.59
CA SER A 241 14.86 22.24 -5.70
C SER A 241 14.68 21.39 -4.45
N PHE A 242 15.25 20.19 -4.41
CA PHE A 242 15.16 19.25 -3.27
C PHE A 242 16.58 18.83 -2.85
N PRO A 243 17.36 19.75 -2.26
CA PRO A 243 18.80 19.56 -2.05
C PRO A 243 19.14 18.54 -0.96
N ASP A 244 18.22 18.26 -0.03
CA ASP A 244 18.52 17.48 1.18
C ASP A 244 18.35 15.96 0.98
N ARG A 245 18.66 15.42 -0.21
CA ARG A 245 18.43 13.99 -0.56
C ARG A 245 19.12 13.03 0.39
N GLU A 246 20.40 13.24 0.68
CA GLU A 246 21.17 12.35 1.57
C GLU A 246 20.63 12.36 3.00
N MET A 247 20.22 13.54 3.47
CA MET A 247 19.60 13.67 4.78
C MET A 247 18.24 12.95 4.82
N ALA A 248 17.40 13.09 3.80
CA ALA A 248 16.13 12.38 3.69
C ALA A 248 16.33 10.86 3.71
N ALA A 249 17.31 10.36 2.94
CA ALA A 249 17.66 8.94 2.91
C ALA A 249 18.17 8.43 4.27
N SER A 250 18.99 9.23 4.96
CA SER A 250 19.47 8.90 6.31
C SER A 250 18.31 8.84 7.32
N GLN A 251 17.43 9.85 7.34
CA GLN A 251 16.26 9.85 8.23
C GLN A 251 15.30 8.71 7.91
N LYS A 252 15.10 8.38 6.62
CA LYS A 252 14.32 7.22 6.20
C LYS A 252 14.86 5.93 6.81
N SER A 253 16.18 5.72 6.74
CA SER A 253 16.84 4.55 7.35
C SER A 253 16.66 4.52 8.87
N ILE A 254 16.67 5.69 9.54
CA ILE A 254 16.40 5.77 10.99
C ILE A 254 14.95 5.37 11.28
N CYS A 255 13.97 5.85 10.53
CA CYS A 255 12.58 5.40 10.68
C CYS A 255 12.47 3.88 10.54
N SER A 256 13.11 3.27 9.53
CA SER A 256 13.08 1.82 9.33
C SER A 256 13.65 1.06 10.54
N MET A 257 14.78 1.52 11.10
CA MET A 257 15.35 0.92 12.31
C MET A 257 14.43 1.04 13.53
N LEU A 258 13.81 2.20 13.73
CA LEU A 258 12.91 2.45 14.87
C LEU A 258 11.59 1.65 14.75
N ILE A 259 11.07 1.47 13.54
CA ILE A 259 9.92 0.59 13.27
C ILE A 259 10.28 -0.85 13.59
N GLU A 260 11.47 -1.30 13.18
CA GLU A 260 11.96 -2.66 13.46
C GLU A 260 12.12 -2.90 14.96
N GLU A 261 12.74 -1.97 15.69
CA GLU A 261 12.87 -2.06 17.14
C GLU A 261 11.51 -2.16 17.86
N PHE A 262 10.51 -1.41 17.39
CA PHE A 262 9.15 -1.52 17.93
C PHE A 262 8.52 -2.88 17.65
N LEU A 263 8.68 -3.42 16.43
CA LEU A 263 8.14 -4.73 16.07
C LEU A 263 8.81 -5.85 16.88
N GLU A 264 10.10 -5.76 17.18
CA GLU A 264 10.81 -6.71 18.03
C GLU A 264 10.34 -6.64 19.49
N GLN A 265 10.19 -5.43 20.06
CA GLN A 265 9.85 -5.25 21.47
C GLN A 265 8.35 -5.43 21.77
N TYR A 266 7.49 -5.01 20.84
CA TYR A 266 6.05 -4.85 21.06
C TYR A 266 5.18 -5.54 20.00
N GLY A 267 5.76 -6.16 18.97
CA GLY A 267 5.00 -6.87 17.94
C GLY A 267 4.18 -8.04 18.49
N TRP A 268 4.57 -8.60 19.63
CA TRP A 268 3.85 -9.65 20.35
C TRP A 268 3.12 -9.10 21.59
N GLN A 269 2.01 -8.39 21.37
CA GLN A 269 1.08 -8.13 22.47
C GLN A 269 0.19 -9.36 22.63
N GLN A 270 0.29 -10.08 23.76
CA GLN A 270 -0.67 -11.14 24.07
C GLN A 270 -2.08 -10.56 23.91
N PRO A 271 -3.00 -11.23 23.20
CA PRO A 271 -4.37 -10.79 23.13
C PRO A 271 -4.88 -10.68 24.56
N GLN A 272 -5.17 -9.46 25.01
CA GLN A 272 -5.92 -9.27 26.24
C GLN A 272 -7.28 -9.92 25.99
N PHE A 273 -7.43 -11.17 26.45
CA PHE A 273 -8.72 -11.79 26.58
C PHE A 273 -9.53 -10.88 27.50
N LYS A 274 -10.33 -9.97 26.91
CA LYS A 274 -11.40 -9.29 27.63
C LYS A 274 -12.21 -10.41 28.26
N LYS A 275 -12.11 -10.54 29.59
CA LYS A 275 -12.91 -11.49 30.38
C LYS A 275 -14.32 -11.42 29.82
N LYS A 276 -14.82 -12.55 29.30
CA LYS A 276 -16.21 -12.71 28.89
C LYS A 276 -17.05 -12.09 30.01
N LEU A 277 -17.79 -11.03 29.68
CA LEU A 277 -18.88 -10.55 30.50
C LEU A 277 -19.73 -11.77 30.82
N THR A 278 -19.73 -12.16 32.10
CA THR A 278 -20.62 -13.17 32.64
C THR A 278 -22.04 -12.69 32.37
N LEU A 279 -22.64 -13.19 31.28
CA LEU A 279 -24.06 -13.07 31.03
C LEU A 279 -24.78 -13.69 32.23
N SER A 280 -25.28 -12.81 33.09
CA SER A 280 -26.25 -13.13 34.12
C SER A 280 -27.35 -13.99 33.50
N LYS A 281 -27.51 -15.22 34.01
CA LYS A 281 -28.65 -16.08 33.72
C LYS A 281 -29.91 -15.43 34.29
N SER A 282 -30.51 -14.49 33.56
CA SER A 282 -31.93 -14.16 33.71
C SER A 282 -32.71 -15.02 32.70
N SER A 283 -33.40 -16.01 33.23
CA SER A 283 -34.24 -16.98 32.54
C SER A 283 -35.27 -16.32 31.61
N LEU A 284 -35.14 -16.53 30.30
CA LEU A 284 -36.14 -16.25 29.26
C LEU A 284 -37.29 -17.29 29.28
N LEU A 285 -37.88 -17.56 30.44
CA LEU A 285 -39.00 -18.49 30.61
C LEU A 285 -40.22 -17.89 31.33
N SER A 286 -40.27 -16.57 31.52
CA SER A 286 -41.42 -15.90 32.17
C SER A 286 -42.36 -15.14 31.23
N LEU A 287 -42.26 -15.30 29.90
CA LEU A 287 -43.10 -14.55 28.94
C LEU A 287 -44.11 -15.37 28.13
N TYR A 288 -44.37 -16.63 28.52
CA TYR A 288 -45.50 -17.40 27.98
C TYR A 288 -46.34 -18.02 29.11
N LYS A 289 -47.25 -17.25 29.67
CA LYS A 289 -48.50 -17.77 30.25
C LYS A 289 -49.67 -17.23 29.44
N ARG A 290 -50.29 -18.12 28.66
CA ARG A 290 -51.57 -17.90 27.98
C ARG A 290 -52.71 -17.71 29.00
N PRO A 291 -53.80 -17.02 28.61
CA PRO A 291 -54.98 -16.80 29.44
C PRO A 291 -56.01 -17.93 29.29
N GLN A 292 -56.51 -18.48 30.41
CA GLN A 292 -57.80 -19.20 30.61
C GLN A 292 -58.02 -19.19 32.14
N LEU A 293 -59.11 -18.79 32.76
CA LEU A 293 -60.54 -18.69 32.43
C LEU A 293 -61.10 -17.30 32.81
#